data_AF-A0A2E2WE52-F1
#
_entry.id   AF-A0A2E2WE52-F1
#
_cell.length_a   1.000
_cell.length_b   1.000
_cell.length_c   1.000
_cell.angle_alpha   90.00
_cell.angle_beta   90.00
_cell.angle_gamma   90.00
#
_symmetry.space_group_name_H-M   'P 1'
#
loop_
_entity.id
_entity.type
_entity.pdbx_description
1 polymer ?
#
loop_
_entity_poly.entity_id
_entity_poly.type
_entity_poly.pdbx_seq_one_letter_code
_entity_poly.pdbx_strand_id
1 'polypeptide(L)'
;MDSLFNKRLGTNLIALVVAAAGWQLAEPWHNPVFFTGLFAFSGALTNWLAIYMLFEKVPGLYGSGVIPEHFEEFKLGIHDMVMTQFFAPEHIERLFANDETGFDLTPVLEAVDLGPSFDSLVTTIEESNFGPMIAMIGGRSALESLRKPILETLHNQIGKLANQASVRKALKARITGDSGILDQVGTLVQRRLDELTPQMVKEIVQRMIDEHLGWLVVWGGVFGGLIGLISGLLLNSDLSF
;
A
#
# COMPACT_ATOMS: atom_id res chain seq x y z
N MET A 1 -9.70 8.38 18.34
CA MET A 1 -10.84 9.19 17.88
C MET A 1 -11.13 10.41 18.79
N ASP A 2 -10.56 10.49 20.00
CA ASP A 2 -11.01 11.48 21.02
C ASP A 2 -10.40 12.89 20.92
N SER A 3 -9.28 13.08 20.24
CA SER A 3 -8.59 14.39 20.16
C SER A 3 -9.29 15.41 19.22
N LEU A 4 -9.94 14.93 18.16
CA LEU A 4 -10.52 15.78 17.10
C LEU A 4 -11.93 16.28 17.40
N PHE A 5 -12.72 15.45 18.08
CA PHE A 5 -14.00 15.89 18.62
C PHE A 5 -13.77 17.11 19.54
N ASN A 6 -12.71 17.08 20.35
CA ASN A 6 -12.33 18.19 21.23
C ASN A 6 -11.92 19.48 20.49
N LYS A 7 -11.12 19.42 19.42
CA LYS A 7 -10.74 20.65 18.68
C LYS A 7 -11.92 21.24 17.91
N ARG A 8 -12.70 20.41 17.22
CA ARG A 8 -13.84 20.86 16.39
C ARG A 8 -15.01 21.34 17.24
N LEU A 9 -15.35 20.65 18.34
CA LEU A 9 -16.33 21.17 19.30
C LEU A 9 -15.81 22.39 20.03
N GLY A 10 -14.53 22.41 20.41
CA GLY A 10 -13.93 23.53 21.11
C GLY A 10 -14.12 24.85 20.36
N THR A 11 -13.78 24.90 19.07
CA THR A 11 -13.95 26.11 18.25
C THR A 11 -15.42 26.51 18.11
N ASN A 12 -16.31 25.56 17.80
CA ASN A 12 -17.74 25.86 17.64
C ASN A 12 -18.37 26.35 18.96
N LEU A 13 -18.01 25.72 20.08
CA LEU A 13 -18.53 26.07 21.41
C LEU A 13 -18.00 27.43 21.86
N ILE A 14 -16.71 27.73 21.63
CA ILE A 14 -16.14 29.05 21.89
C ILE A 14 -16.86 30.12 21.06
N ALA A 15 -17.07 29.88 19.76
CA ALA A 15 -17.77 30.83 18.90
C ALA A 15 -19.22 31.09 19.37
N LEU A 16 -19.92 30.04 19.79
CA LEU A 16 -21.28 30.12 20.33
C LEU A 16 -21.31 30.90 21.66
N VAL A 17 -20.33 30.67 22.54
CA VAL A 17 -20.17 31.44 23.79
C VAL A 17 -19.90 32.92 23.49
N VAL A 18 -19.05 33.24 22.51
CA VAL A 18 -18.79 34.63 22.10
C VAL A 18 -20.06 35.28 21.54
N ALA A 19 -20.84 34.56 20.73
CA ALA A 19 -22.11 35.07 20.21
C ALA A 19 -23.11 35.34 21.36
N ALA A 20 -23.24 34.40 22.30
CA ALA A 20 -24.12 34.53 23.46
C ALA A 20 -23.68 35.67 24.40
N ALA A 21 -22.37 35.87 24.58
CA ALA A 21 -21.83 36.99 25.34
C ALA A 21 -22.12 38.33 24.65
N GLY A 22 -21.96 38.41 23.32
CA GLY A 22 -22.32 39.59 22.52
C GLY A 22 -23.79 39.97 22.66
N TRP A 23 -24.68 38.98 22.70
CA TRP A 23 -26.11 39.20 22.89
C TRP A 23 -26.46 39.89 24.23
N GLN A 24 -25.69 39.64 25.29
CA GLN A 24 -25.92 40.21 26.62
C GLN A 24 -25.22 41.57 26.84
N LEU A 25 -24.33 41.98 25.94
CA LEU A 25 -23.65 43.28 26.03
C LEU A 25 -24.56 44.40 25.51
N ALA A 26 -24.46 45.57 26.16
CA ALA A 26 -25.12 46.79 25.70
C ALA A 26 -24.32 47.48 24.58
N GLU A 27 -24.98 48.37 23.83
CA GLU A 27 -24.30 49.23 22.86
C GLU A 27 -23.19 50.05 23.56
N PRO A 28 -22.00 50.23 22.93
CA PRO A 28 -21.66 49.97 21.52
C PRO A 28 -21.05 48.58 21.23
N TRP A 29 -20.95 47.70 22.23
CA TRP A 29 -20.22 46.43 22.07
C TRP A 29 -21.11 45.27 21.63
N HIS A 30 -22.43 45.46 21.62
CA HIS A 30 -23.41 44.46 21.20
C HIS A 30 -23.13 43.95 19.77
N ASN A 31 -23.20 44.85 18.77
CA ASN A 31 -23.08 44.47 17.36
C ASN A 31 -21.72 43.84 17.01
N PRO A 32 -20.56 44.43 17.38
CA PRO A 32 -19.25 43.86 17.05
C PRO A 32 -19.04 42.45 17.62
N VAL A 33 -19.38 42.22 18.88
CA VAL A 33 -19.14 40.93 19.56
C VAL A 33 -20.14 39.87 19.10
N PHE A 34 -21.42 40.24 18.94
CA PHE A 34 -22.45 39.32 18.46
C PHE A 34 -22.15 38.82 17.03
N PHE A 35 -21.86 39.72 16.09
CA PHE A 35 -21.52 39.33 14.71
C PHE A 35 -20.22 38.56 14.63
N THR A 36 -19.21 38.89 15.44
CA THR A 36 -17.98 38.10 15.55
C THR A 36 -18.29 36.66 15.92
N GLY A 37 -19.07 36.43 16.99
CA GLY A 37 -19.43 35.09 17.43
C GLY A 37 -20.27 34.33 16.38
N LEU A 38 -21.26 35.00 15.78
CA LEU A 38 -22.16 34.38 14.81
C LEU A 38 -21.44 33.96 13.52
N PHE A 39 -20.59 34.83 12.96
CA PHE A 39 -19.82 34.51 11.77
C PHE A 39 -18.70 33.50 12.05
N ALA A 40 -18.04 33.59 13.23
CA ALA A 40 -17.11 32.56 13.66
C ALA A 40 -17.77 31.18 13.77
N PHE A 41 -18.98 31.12 14.33
CA PHE A 41 -19.73 29.88 14.45
C PHE A 41 -20.14 29.34 13.07
N SER A 42 -20.68 30.18 12.19
CA SER A 42 -21.05 29.79 10.83
C SER A 42 -19.86 29.26 10.03
N GLY A 43 -18.70 29.95 10.11
CA GLY A 43 -17.47 29.53 9.43
C GLY A 43 -16.92 28.20 9.96
N ALA A 44 -16.87 28.04 11.28
CA ALA A 44 -16.44 26.78 11.90
C ALA A 44 -17.40 25.62 11.59
N LEU A 45 -18.72 25.86 11.65
CA LEU A 45 -19.75 24.86 11.38
C LEU A 45 -19.76 24.41 9.93
N THR A 46 -19.69 25.35 8.98
CA THR A 46 -19.67 25.05 7.55
C THR A 46 -18.44 24.22 7.20
N ASN A 47 -17.28 24.56 7.76
CA ASN A 47 -16.10 23.78 7.49
C ASN A 47 -16.11 22.40 8.18
N TRP A 48 -16.68 22.31 9.38
CA TRP A 48 -16.90 21.00 10.01
C TRP A 48 -17.79 20.12 9.15
N LEU A 49 -18.87 20.67 8.60
CA LEU A 49 -19.78 19.96 7.71
C LEU A 49 -19.07 19.54 6.42
N ALA A 50 -18.23 20.41 5.85
CA ALA A 50 -17.41 20.10 4.68
C ALA A 50 -16.47 18.90 4.92
N ILE A 51 -15.82 18.85 6.09
CA ILE A 51 -15.00 17.70 6.46
C ILE A 51 -15.86 16.45 6.66
N TYR A 52 -17.01 16.57 7.32
CA TYR A 52 -17.92 15.45 7.54
C TYR A 52 -18.42 14.85 6.22
N MET A 53 -18.82 15.69 5.26
CA MET A 53 -19.31 15.25 3.96
C MET A 53 -18.22 14.63 3.06
N LEU A 54 -16.92 14.81 3.34
CA LEU A 54 -15.89 14.05 2.60
C LEU A 54 -15.99 12.54 2.90
N PHE A 55 -16.37 12.18 4.12
CA PHE A 55 -16.32 10.80 4.62
C PHE A 55 -17.68 10.13 4.74
N GLU A 56 -18.76 10.91 4.87
CA GLU A 56 -20.12 10.42 5.06
C GLU A 56 -21.07 11.01 4.01
N LYS A 57 -22.02 10.19 3.54
CA LYS A 57 -23.11 10.67 2.69
C LYS A 57 -24.13 11.41 3.54
N VAL A 58 -24.42 12.65 3.16
CA VAL A 58 -25.41 13.50 3.84
C VAL A 58 -26.61 13.70 2.90
N PRO A 59 -27.84 13.33 3.33
CA PRO A 59 -29.01 13.47 2.49
C PRO A 59 -29.26 14.95 2.14
N GLY A 60 -29.43 15.24 0.85
CA GLY A 60 -29.71 16.59 0.35
C GLY A 60 -28.47 17.45 0.03
N LEU A 61 -27.25 16.99 0.32
CA LEU A 61 -26.00 17.68 -0.04
C LEU A 61 -25.27 16.93 -1.16
N TYR A 62 -25.24 17.53 -2.35
CA TYR A 62 -24.46 17.03 -3.49
C TYR A 62 -22.97 17.06 -3.18
N GLY A 63 -22.25 16.02 -3.60
CA GLY A 63 -20.82 15.87 -3.32
C GLY A 63 -20.51 15.38 -1.90
N SER A 64 -21.47 14.77 -1.20
CA SER A 64 -21.21 14.09 0.06
C SER A 64 -20.80 12.63 -0.15
N GLY A 65 -19.96 12.09 0.74
CA GLY A 65 -19.36 10.77 0.66
C GLY A 65 -18.32 10.61 -0.46
N VAL A 66 -17.56 11.66 -0.79
CA VAL A 66 -16.59 11.64 -1.90
C VAL A 66 -15.58 10.50 -1.75
N ILE A 67 -14.97 10.32 -0.58
CA ILE A 67 -13.93 9.30 -0.36
C ILE A 67 -14.45 7.87 -0.62
N PRO A 68 -15.56 7.42 0.01
CA PRO A 68 -16.10 6.09 -0.29
C PRO A 68 -16.65 5.95 -1.72
N GLU A 69 -17.11 7.03 -2.36
CA GLU A 69 -17.60 6.99 -3.76
C GLU A 69 -16.47 6.69 -4.76
N HIS A 70 -15.28 7.26 -4.53
CA HIS A 70 -14.10 7.05 -5.38
C HIS A 70 -13.24 5.83 -4.95
N PHE A 71 -13.82 4.88 -4.19
CA PHE A 71 -13.11 3.70 -3.69
C PHE A 71 -12.40 2.91 -4.80
N GLU A 72 -13.04 2.71 -5.94
CA GLU A 72 -12.44 1.98 -7.08
C GLU A 72 -11.22 2.72 -7.65
N GLU A 73 -11.24 4.06 -7.69
CA GLU A 73 -10.09 4.85 -8.13
C GLU A 73 -8.93 4.72 -7.16
N PHE A 74 -9.19 4.71 -5.84
CA PHE A 74 -8.16 4.44 -4.84
C PHE A 74 -7.55 3.06 -5.02
N LYS A 75 -8.38 2.04 -5.23
CA LYS A 75 -7.95 0.66 -5.45
C LYS A 75 -7.04 0.54 -6.68
N LEU A 76 -7.43 1.15 -7.80
CA LEU A 76 -6.62 1.21 -9.02
C LEU A 76 -5.31 1.98 -8.79
N GLY A 77 -5.34 3.10 -8.07
CA GLY A 77 -4.15 3.88 -7.74
C GLY A 77 -3.16 3.10 -6.88
N ILE A 78 -3.64 2.31 -5.91
CA ILE A 78 -2.77 1.43 -5.10
C ILE A 78 -2.18 0.32 -5.96
N HIS A 79 -2.98 -0.32 -6.82
CA HIS A 79 -2.50 -1.33 -7.76
C HIS A 79 -1.36 -0.78 -8.61
N ASP A 80 -1.58 0.37 -9.25
CA ASP A 80 -0.59 1.02 -10.11
C ASP A 80 0.66 1.38 -9.32
N MET A 81 0.53 1.97 -8.13
CA MET A 81 1.65 2.28 -7.27
C MET A 81 2.46 1.02 -6.91
N VAL A 82 1.80 -0.08 -6.56
CA VAL A 82 2.49 -1.33 -6.22
C VAL A 82 3.24 -1.89 -7.43
N MET A 83 2.57 -1.99 -8.58
CA MET A 83 3.16 -2.59 -9.77
C MET A 83 4.25 -1.74 -10.39
N THR A 84 4.09 -0.42 -10.44
CA THR A 84 5.04 0.49 -11.09
C THR A 84 6.17 0.92 -10.18
N GLN A 85 5.94 1.09 -8.87
CA GLN A 85 6.99 1.60 -7.98
C GLN A 85 7.77 0.47 -7.31
N PHE A 86 7.12 -0.63 -6.93
CA PHE A 86 7.78 -1.72 -6.21
C PHE A 86 8.18 -2.88 -7.13
N PHE A 87 7.31 -3.26 -8.06
CA PHE A 87 7.52 -4.40 -8.97
C PHE A 87 7.90 -4.00 -10.40
N ALA A 88 8.35 -2.76 -10.61
CA ALA A 88 8.89 -2.35 -11.89
C ALA A 88 10.09 -3.22 -12.28
N PRO A 89 10.22 -3.62 -13.56
CA PRO A 89 11.32 -4.47 -14.03
C PRO A 89 12.70 -3.95 -13.62
N GLU A 90 12.89 -2.63 -13.64
CA GLU A 90 14.16 -1.99 -13.29
C GLU A 90 14.49 -2.12 -11.80
N HIS A 91 13.49 -2.06 -10.92
CA HIS A 91 13.67 -2.25 -9.48
C HIS A 91 13.99 -3.69 -9.14
N ILE A 92 13.31 -4.63 -9.80
CA ILE A 92 13.59 -6.06 -9.66
C ILE A 92 15.01 -6.36 -10.14
N GLU A 93 15.42 -5.84 -11.29
CA GLU A 93 16.77 -6.04 -11.82
C GLU A 93 17.87 -5.55 -10.84
N ARG A 94 17.64 -4.39 -10.19
CA ARG A 94 18.52 -3.83 -9.15
C ARG A 94 18.56 -4.71 -7.90
N LEU A 95 17.43 -5.24 -7.45
CA LEU A 95 17.37 -6.17 -6.32
C LEU A 95 18.29 -7.38 -6.56
N PHE A 96 18.22 -7.96 -7.75
CA PHE A 96 19.08 -9.07 -8.18
C PHE A 96 20.50 -8.65 -8.60
N ALA A 97 20.81 -7.35 -8.69
CA ALA A 97 22.16 -6.87 -9.07
C ALA A 97 23.04 -6.65 -7.85
N ASN A 98 22.45 -6.21 -6.74
CA ASN A 98 23.17 -5.93 -5.49
C ASN A 98 23.41 -7.17 -4.63
N ASP A 99 22.80 -8.29 -4.96
CA ASP A 99 22.94 -9.53 -4.21
C ASP A 99 24.16 -10.32 -4.72
N GLU A 100 25.37 -9.90 -4.32
CA GLU A 100 26.63 -10.56 -4.68
C GLU A 100 26.68 -12.02 -4.20
N THR A 101 25.88 -12.38 -3.20
CA THR A 101 25.79 -13.76 -2.70
C THR A 101 25.02 -14.68 -3.63
N GLY A 102 24.14 -14.12 -4.46
CA GLY A 102 23.24 -14.82 -5.38
C GLY A 102 22.40 -15.92 -4.70
N PHE A 103 21.34 -16.34 -5.37
CA PHE A 103 20.51 -17.43 -4.85
C PHE A 103 21.36 -18.69 -4.65
N ASP A 104 21.42 -19.19 -3.43
CA ASP A 104 21.96 -20.51 -3.17
C ASP A 104 20.96 -21.53 -3.70
N LEU A 105 21.31 -22.17 -4.81
CA LEU A 105 20.48 -23.17 -5.47
C LEU A 105 20.67 -24.56 -4.85
N THR A 106 21.57 -24.72 -3.89
CA THR A 106 21.85 -25.98 -3.20
C THR A 106 20.57 -26.62 -2.61
N PRO A 107 19.67 -25.88 -1.90
CA PRO A 107 18.45 -26.46 -1.35
C PRO A 107 17.47 -26.95 -2.43
N VAL A 108 17.42 -26.24 -3.57
CA VAL A 108 16.58 -26.65 -4.71
C VAL A 108 17.13 -27.93 -5.33
N LEU A 109 18.45 -28.05 -5.42
CA LEU A 109 19.13 -29.23 -5.95
C LEU A 109 18.97 -30.46 -5.07
N GLU A 110 19.05 -30.30 -3.76
CA GLU A 110 18.82 -31.39 -2.80
C GLU A 110 17.41 -31.98 -2.92
N ALA A 111 16.44 -31.16 -3.33
CA ALA A 111 15.07 -31.60 -3.60
C ALA A 111 14.88 -32.30 -4.97
N VAL A 112 15.89 -32.29 -5.85
CA VAL A 112 15.81 -32.96 -7.18
C VAL A 112 16.20 -34.43 -7.03
N ASP A 113 15.29 -35.32 -7.42
CA ASP A 113 15.55 -36.76 -7.53
C ASP A 113 16.25 -37.09 -8.86
N LEU A 114 17.50 -37.52 -8.78
CA LEU A 114 18.32 -37.93 -9.93
C LEU A 114 18.23 -39.45 -10.22
N GLY A 115 17.46 -40.21 -9.43
CA GLY A 115 17.24 -41.64 -9.60
C GLY A 115 16.81 -42.03 -11.01
N PRO A 116 15.81 -41.37 -11.62
CA PRO A 116 15.38 -41.68 -12.99
C PRO A 116 16.49 -41.48 -14.03
N SER A 117 17.35 -40.47 -13.85
CA SER A 117 18.48 -40.24 -14.75
C SER A 117 19.53 -41.34 -14.65
N PHE A 118 19.79 -41.85 -13.43
CA PHE A 118 20.64 -43.01 -13.23
C PHE A 118 20.06 -44.26 -13.89
N ASP A 119 18.77 -44.54 -13.71
CA ASP A 119 18.10 -45.71 -14.31
C ASP A 119 18.12 -45.66 -15.85
N SER A 120 17.95 -44.47 -16.43
CA SER A 120 18.09 -44.25 -17.87
C SER A 120 19.53 -44.46 -18.34
N LEU A 121 20.52 -44.02 -17.57
CA LEU A 121 21.94 -44.22 -17.89
C LEU A 121 22.29 -45.72 -17.90
N VAL A 122 21.84 -46.45 -16.88
CA VAL A 122 22.04 -47.91 -16.78
C VAL A 122 21.41 -48.62 -17.98
N THR A 123 20.15 -48.29 -18.30
CA THR A 123 19.44 -48.90 -19.44
C THR A 123 20.14 -48.58 -20.77
N THR A 124 20.62 -47.34 -20.94
CA THR A 124 21.38 -46.94 -22.15
C THR A 124 22.70 -47.70 -22.27
N ILE A 125 23.40 -47.96 -21.16
CA ILE A 125 24.64 -48.74 -21.16
C ILE A 125 24.35 -50.20 -21.52
N GLU A 126 23.26 -50.78 -20.99
CA GLU A 126 22.80 -52.14 -21.30
C GLU A 126 22.46 -52.32 -22.79
N GLU A 127 21.85 -51.32 -23.42
CA GLU A 127 21.51 -51.33 -24.84
C GLU A 127 22.68 -50.97 -25.77
N SER A 128 23.77 -50.41 -25.22
CA SER A 128 24.94 -50.01 -25.99
C SER A 128 25.85 -51.19 -26.35
N ASN A 129 26.86 -50.91 -27.18
CA ASN A 129 27.94 -51.86 -27.49
C ASN A 129 28.70 -52.36 -26.23
N PHE A 130 28.56 -51.68 -25.09
CA PHE A 130 29.14 -52.09 -23.80
C PHE A 130 28.23 -53.02 -23.00
N GLY A 131 26.96 -53.17 -23.35
CA GLY A 131 26.00 -54.04 -22.68
C GLY A 131 26.46 -55.50 -22.56
N PRO A 132 26.93 -56.15 -23.64
CA PRO A 132 27.46 -57.51 -23.58
C PRO A 132 28.68 -57.64 -22.65
N MET A 133 29.52 -56.60 -22.59
CA MET A 133 30.68 -56.57 -21.69
C MET A 133 30.23 -56.47 -20.23
N ILE A 134 29.27 -55.60 -19.92
CA ILE A 134 28.72 -55.42 -18.56
C ILE A 134 27.98 -56.68 -18.09
N ALA A 135 27.27 -57.36 -18.99
CA ALA A 135 26.58 -58.62 -18.69
C ALA A 135 27.55 -59.71 -18.18
N MET A 136 28.78 -59.77 -18.69
CA MET A 136 29.82 -60.70 -18.21
C MET A 136 30.31 -60.41 -16.79
N ILE A 137 30.17 -59.18 -16.29
CA ILE A 137 30.69 -58.73 -14.98
C ILE A 137 29.57 -58.65 -13.92
N GLY A 138 28.37 -59.19 -14.22
CA GLY A 138 27.22 -59.20 -13.31
C GLY A 138 26.05 -58.31 -13.72
N GLY A 139 26.10 -57.72 -14.92
CA GLY A 139 24.97 -57.02 -15.53
C GLY A 139 24.49 -55.81 -14.71
N ARG A 140 23.18 -55.55 -14.73
CA ARG A 140 22.52 -54.45 -14.02
C ARG A 140 22.87 -54.37 -12.54
N SER A 141 22.99 -55.53 -11.89
CA SER A 141 23.25 -55.61 -10.45
C SER A 141 24.62 -55.04 -10.07
N ALA A 142 25.61 -55.12 -10.98
CA ALA A 142 26.92 -54.52 -10.76
C ALA A 142 26.84 -52.98 -10.81
N LEU A 143 26.05 -52.43 -11.74
CA LEU A 143 25.85 -50.99 -11.87
C LEU A 143 25.00 -50.42 -10.71
N GLU A 144 24.00 -51.15 -10.24
CA GLU A 144 23.17 -50.77 -9.08
C GLU A 144 24.02 -50.54 -7.80
N SER A 145 25.08 -51.32 -7.60
CA SER A 145 26.01 -51.11 -6.48
C SER A 145 26.67 -49.72 -6.48
N LEU A 146 26.75 -49.07 -7.65
CA LEU A 146 27.31 -47.74 -7.85
C LEU A 146 26.25 -46.63 -7.86
N ARG A 147 24.97 -46.95 -7.63
CA ARG A 147 23.86 -45.99 -7.63
C ARG A 147 24.12 -44.81 -6.69
N LYS A 148 24.39 -45.09 -5.42
CA LYS A 148 24.69 -44.04 -4.41
C LYS A 148 25.88 -43.15 -4.78
N PRO A 149 27.10 -43.68 -5.05
CA PRO A 149 28.24 -42.83 -5.34
C PRO A 149 28.08 -42.01 -6.64
N ILE A 150 27.36 -42.55 -7.64
CA ILE A 150 27.07 -41.79 -8.88
C ILE A 150 26.08 -40.65 -8.59
N LEU A 151 24.99 -40.92 -7.86
CA LEU A 151 24.01 -39.89 -7.50
C LEU A 151 24.64 -38.77 -6.66
N GLU A 152 25.45 -39.11 -5.65
CA GLU A 152 26.18 -38.13 -4.83
C GLU A 152 27.16 -37.29 -5.67
N THR A 153 27.85 -37.92 -6.63
CA THR A 153 28.75 -37.19 -7.54
C THR A 153 27.97 -36.24 -8.43
N LEU A 154 26.84 -36.68 -8.99
CA LEU A 154 25.99 -35.84 -9.82
C LEU A 154 25.43 -34.65 -9.04
N HIS A 155 24.86 -34.86 -7.84
CA HIS A 155 24.40 -33.78 -6.97
C HIS A 155 25.50 -32.75 -6.70
N ASN A 156 26.70 -33.20 -6.34
CA ASN A 156 27.84 -32.31 -6.10
C ASN A 156 28.26 -31.50 -7.34
N GLN A 157 28.25 -32.13 -8.52
CA GLN A 157 28.63 -31.45 -9.77
C GLN A 157 27.56 -30.45 -10.21
N ILE A 158 26.28 -30.81 -10.14
CA ILE A 158 25.18 -29.90 -10.45
C ILE A 158 25.20 -28.73 -9.45
N GLY A 159 25.51 -28.98 -8.16
CA GLY A 159 25.55 -27.91 -7.14
C GLY A 159 26.65 -26.89 -7.42
N LYS A 160 27.82 -27.36 -7.87
CA LYS A 160 28.90 -26.49 -8.34
C LYS A 160 28.51 -25.70 -9.59
N LEU A 161 27.82 -26.35 -10.55
CA LEU A 161 27.33 -25.70 -11.78
C LEU A 161 26.26 -24.65 -11.49
N ALA A 162 25.31 -24.95 -10.60
CA ALA A 162 24.23 -24.05 -10.22
C ALA A 162 24.75 -22.75 -9.59
N ASN A 163 25.86 -22.84 -8.86
CA ASN A 163 26.53 -21.68 -8.27
C ASN A 163 27.48 -20.94 -9.23
N GLN A 164 27.63 -21.37 -10.49
CA GLN A 164 28.40 -20.62 -11.49
C GLN A 164 27.68 -19.34 -11.91
N ALA A 165 28.48 -18.29 -12.16
CA ALA A 165 28.00 -16.99 -12.59
C ALA A 165 27.18 -17.04 -13.90
N SER A 166 27.52 -17.95 -14.82
CA SER A 166 26.80 -18.15 -16.08
C SER A 166 25.36 -18.64 -15.86
N VAL A 167 25.17 -19.64 -15.00
CA VAL A 167 23.85 -20.20 -14.66
C VAL A 167 23.02 -19.18 -13.89
N ARG A 168 23.63 -18.50 -12.91
CA ARG A 168 22.98 -17.40 -12.17
C ARG A 168 22.53 -16.27 -13.08
N LYS A 169 23.36 -15.88 -14.07
CA LYS A 169 23.01 -14.85 -15.07
C LYS A 169 21.86 -15.30 -15.97
N ALA A 170 21.86 -16.55 -16.44
CA ALA A 170 20.78 -17.09 -17.26
C ALA A 170 19.46 -17.19 -16.47
N LEU A 171 19.52 -17.62 -15.21
CA LEU A 171 18.37 -17.67 -14.32
C LEU A 171 17.81 -16.27 -14.03
N LYS A 172 18.69 -15.30 -13.73
CA LYS A 172 18.32 -13.89 -13.54
C LYS A 172 17.59 -13.34 -14.77
N ALA A 173 18.17 -13.50 -15.96
CA ALA A 173 17.55 -13.04 -17.20
C ALA A 173 16.18 -13.67 -17.45
N ARG A 174 15.98 -14.92 -17.04
CA ARG A 174 14.67 -15.57 -17.12
C ARG A 174 13.69 -14.99 -16.10
N ILE A 175 14.09 -14.75 -14.85
CA ILE A 175 13.20 -14.19 -13.81
C ILE A 175 12.81 -12.74 -14.14
N THR A 176 13.76 -11.93 -14.62
CA THR A 176 13.49 -10.52 -14.96
C THR A 176 12.86 -10.35 -16.34
N GLY A 177 13.07 -11.30 -17.25
CA GLY A 177 12.52 -11.28 -18.61
C GLY A 177 11.19 -12.03 -18.76
N ASP A 178 10.81 -12.87 -17.80
CA ASP A 178 9.53 -13.58 -17.80
C ASP A 178 8.45 -12.73 -17.15
N SER A 179 7.57 -12.18 -17.98
CA SER A 179 6.38 -11.45 -17.53
C SER A 179 5.46 -12.32 -16.67
N GLY A 180 5.56 -13.65 -16.76
CA GLY A 180 4.69 -14.57 -16.01
C GLY A 180 4.78 -14.42 -14.48
N ILE A 181 5.97 -14.15 -13.92
CA ILE A 181 6.12 -13.95 -12.47
C ILE A 181 5.50 -12.61 -12.05
N LEU A 182 5.75 -11.57 -12.84
CA LEU A 182 5.16 -10.24 -12.62
C LEU A 182 3.63 -10.28 -12.72
N ASP A 183 3.09 -11.02 -13.68
CA ASP A 183 1.65 -11.21 -13.87
C ASP A 183 1.03 -12.00 -12.70
N GLN A 184 1.73 -13.02 -12.17
CA GLN A 184 1.30 -13.76 -10.99
C GLN A 184 1.28 -12.87 -9.74
N VAL A 185 2.31 -12.05 -9.54
CA VAL A 185 2.38 -11.09 -8.45
C VAL A 185 1.27 -10.05 -8.61
N GLY A 186 1.07 -9.51 -9.81
CA GLY A 186 -0.03 -8.58 -10.10
C GLY A 186 -1.39 -9.18 -9.80
N THR A 187 -1.62 -10.44 -10.18
CA THR A 187 -2.86 -11.17 -9.85
C THR A 187 -3.05 -11.33 -8.34
N LEU A 188 -1.97 -11.63 -7.60
CA LEU A 188 -2.02 -11.76 -6.15
C LEU A 188 -2.32 -10.41 -5.47
N VAL A 189 -1.67 -9.33 -5.92
CA VAL A 189 -1.91 -7.97 -5.46
C VAL A 189 -3.36 -7.59 -5.74
N GLN A 190 -3.85 -7.83 -6.95
CA GLN A 190 -5.23 -7.55 -7.33
C GLN A 190 -6.23 -8.25 -6.41
N ARG A 191 -6.04 -9.54 -6.10
CA ARG A 191 -6.91 -10.26 -5.16
C ARG A 191 -6.93 -9.63 -3.76
N ARG A 192 -5.78 -9.17 -3.26
CA ARG A 192 -5.71 -8.47 -1.96
C ARG A 192 -6.38 -7.10 -2.01
N LEU A 193 -6.28 -6.41 -3.14
CA LEU A 193 -6.99 -5.16 -3.35
C LEU A 193 -8.50 -5.36 -3.50
N ASP A 194 -8.94 -6.50 -4.04
CA ASP A 194 -10.36 -6.87 -4.12
C ASP A 194 -10.96 -7.17 -2.73
N GLU A 195 -10.14 -7.55 -1.75
CA GLU A 195 -10.55 -7.71 -0.35
C GLU A 195 -10.69 -6.36 0.39
N LEU A 196 -10.20 -5.25 -0.19
CA LEU A 196 -10.38 -3.94 0.40
C LEU A 196 -11.85 -3.55 0.39
N THR A 197 -12.28 -2.92 1.47
CA THR A 197 -13.63 -2.36 1.58
C THR A 197 -13.56 -0.83 1.57
N PRO A 198 -14.64 -0.14 1.17
CA PRO A 198 -14.72 1.34 1.26
C PRO A 198 -14.42 1.86 2.67
N GLN A 199 -14.81 1.10 3.70
CA GLN A 199 -14.57 1.46 5.10
C GLN A 199 -13.08 1.47 5.44
N MET A 200 -12.30 0.50 4.95
CA MET A 200 -10.86 0.47 5.17
C MET A 200 -10.15 1.66 4.52
N VAL A 201 -10.52 2.02 3.30
CA VAL A 201 -9.95 3.19 2.60
C VAL A 201 -10.28 4.48 3.34
N LYS A 202 -11.54 4.63 3.78
CA LYS A 202 -11.96 5.75 4.64
C LYS A 202 -11.10 5.85 5.89
N GLU A 203 -10.87 4.74 6.60
CA GLU A 203 -10.04 4.74 7.82
C GLU A 203 -8.58 5.10 7.55
N ILE A 204 -8.00 4.65 6.44
CA ILE A 204 -6.63 4.98 6.04
C ILE A 204 -6.53 6.48 5.75
N VAL A 205 -7.38 6.99 4.86
CA VAL A 205 -7.37 8.40 4.46
C VAL A 205 -7.66 9.29 5.66
N GLN A 206 -8.69 8.97 6.45
CA GLN A 206 -9.05 9.74 7.63
C GLN A 206 -7.88 9.84 8.60
N ARG A 207 -7.17 8.74 8.87
CA ARG A 207 -6.01 8.73 9.77
C ARG A 207 -4.86 9.60 9.26
N MET A 208 -4.63 9.63 7.94
CA MET A 208 -3.59 10.45 7.33
C MET A 208 -3.89 11.95 7.41
N ILE A 209 -5.14 12.35 7.18
CA ILE A 209 -5.51 13.77 7.05
C ILE A 209 -6.16 14.37 8.29
N ASP A 210 -6.51 13.55 9.29
CA ASP A 210 -7.24 13.98 10.49
C ASP A 210 -6.57 15.17 11.18
N GLU A 211 -5.25 15.07 11.39
CA GLU A 211 -4.46 16.07 12.12
C GLU A 211 -4.48 17.44 11.43
N HIS A 212 -4.59 17.45 10.10
CA HIS A 212 -4.52 18.65 9.27
C HIS A 212 -5.91 19.26 9.04
N LEU A 213 -6.95 18.43 8.85
CA LEU A 213 -8.31 18.92 8.62
C LEU A 213 -8.91 19.63 9.83
N GLY A 214 -8.54 19.25 11.05
CA GLY A 214 -9.00 19.93 12.27
C GLY A 214 -8.68 21.43 12.29
N TRP A 215 -7.54 21.84 11.73
CA TRP A 215 -7.14 23.25 11.63
C TRP A 215 -8.04 24.07 10.73
N LEU A 216 -8.62 23.45 9.69
CA LEU A 216 -9.50 24.13 8.76
C LEU A 216 -10.74 24.66 9.50
N VAL A 217 -11.24 23.94 10.52
CA VAL A 217 -12.39 24.38 11.35
C VAL A 217 -12.00 25.57 12.22
N VAL A 218 -10.80 25.52 12.82
CA VAL A 218 -10.27 26.62 13.64
C VAL A 218 -10.14 27.88 12.79
N TRP A 219 -9.53 27.78 11.61
CA TRP A 219 -9.37 28.91 10.70
C TRP A 219 -10.71 29.42 10.16
N GLY A 220 -11.66 28.54 9.85
CA GLY A 220 -13.03 28.93 9.50
C GLY A 220 -13.68 29.79 10.60
N GLY A 221 -13.45 29.44 11.86
CA GLY A 221 -13.89 30.25 13.00
C GLY A 221 -13.14 31.58 13.14
N VAL A 222 -11.82 31.59 12.97
CA VAL A 222 -11.00 32.81 13.07
C VAL A 222 -11.36 33.81 11.96
N PHE A 223 -11.41 33.37 10.70
CA PHE A 223 -11.77 34.24 9.57
C PHE A 223 -13.22 34.68 9.63
N GLY A 224 -14.14 33.77 9.99
CA GLY A 224 -15.53 34.12 10.26
C GLY A 224 -15.63 35.20 11.33
N GLY A 225 -14.93 35.04 12.45
CA GLY A 225 -14.91 36.01 13.54
C GLY A 225 -14.35 37.37 13.11
N LEU A 226 -13.27 37.39 12.34
CA LEU A 226 -12.68 38.62 11.82
C LEU A 226 -13.65 39.37 10.89
N ILE A 227 -14.32 38.65 9.99
CA ILE A 227 -15.35 39.23 9.11
C ILE A 227 -16.51 39.77 9.97
N GLY A 228 -16.98 39.00 10.94
CA GLY A 228 -18.05 39.42 11.84
C GLY A 228 -17.69 40.67 12.66
N LEU A 229 -16.43 40.79 13.10
CA LEU A 229 -15.93 41.96 13.82
C LEU A 229 -15.95 43.20 12.93
N ILE A 230 -15.44 43.10 11.71
CA ILE A 230 -15.45 44.21 10.74
C ILE A 230 -16.88 44.61 10.41
N SER A 231 -17.76 43.64 10.11
CA SER A 231 -19.18 43.90 9.83
C SER A 231 -19.86 44.59 11.00
N GLY A 232 -19.67 44.11 12.23
CA GLY A 232 -20.30 44.71 13.41
C GLY A 232 -19.75 46.09 13.76
N LEU A 233 -18.47 46.39 13.48
CA LEU A 233 -17.93 47.75 13.63
C LEU A 233 -18.51 48.72 12.59
N LEU A 234 -18.65 48.30 11.33
CA LEU A 234 -19.24 49.11 10.26
C LEU A 234 -20.73 49.39 10.51
N LEU A 235 -21.49 48.40 10.99
CA LEU A 235 -22.90 48.55 11.34
C LEU A 235 -23.12 49.49 12.54
N ASN A 236 -22.13 49.59 13.43
CA ASN A 236 -22.21 50.48 14.59
C ASN A 236 -21.89 51.95 14.23
N SER A 237 -21.10 52.20 13.19
CA SER A 237 -20.79 53.58 12.75
C SER A 237 -21.97 54.33 12.12
N ASP A 238 -23.04 53.64 11.71
CA ASP A 238 -24.25 54.29 11.19
C ASP A 238 -25.17 54.87 12.29
N LEU A 239 -24.85 54.66 13.57
CA LEU A 239 -25.60 55.18 14.73
C LEU A 239 -25.01 56.48 15.33
N SER A 240 -23.92 57.02 14.76
CA SER A 240 -23.38 58.33 15.15
C SER A 240 -23.80 59.42 14.16
N PHE A 241 -25.08 59.80 14.20
CA PHE A 241 -25.58 61.08 13.69
C PHE A 241 -26.41 61.78 14.76
#